data_AF-A0A523GAH9-F1
#
_entry.id   AF-A0A523GAH9-F1
#
_cell.length_a   1.000
_cell.length_b   1.000
_cell.length_c   1.000
_cell.angle_alpha   90.00
_cell.angle_beta   90.00
_cell.angle_gamma   90.00
#
_symmetry.space_group_name_H-M   'P 1'
#
loop_
_entity.id
_entity.type
_entity.pdbx_description
1 polymer ?
#
loop_
_entity_poly.entity_id
_entity_poly.type
_entity_poly.pdbx_seq_one_letter_code
_entity_poly.pdbx_strand_id
1 'polypeptide(L)'
;MKKYFSTLFIVLFGATLFSQNITLESFATGFSFPVDLKNAGDARLFVVEQGGLIKILNADGTTNATPFLDISSLVSGGSEQGLLGLAFHPNYAANGYFYVNYTDNSGDTEVSRFSVSAGDPDVADPNSEFPIIAYNQPFSNHNGGSINFGPDDGFLYISAGDGGSGGDPGNRAQNTEILLGKLLRIDVDNPGGGNNYGIPVDNPFAGDPPNAEEIWAYGLRNPWKFSFDRDNGDLWIADVGQNAIEEINKAGGTEAGLNYGWRCYEGSLPFNTAGCPNPSELTFPIAEYPHPTGFSITGGYVYRGSVYSDIAGYYFCGDFGTGLIATVDPGGSFNNLGTFGGSWSSFGQDITGELYIVNYNGQISKILGETLSLDNVDTISISMYPNPSNDKVTIRLDKGRLTKISVIDLKGSVLYSVENIQALSKEINIEGLSQGIYLVKITSEKGTAIKKLLKQ
;
A
#
# COMPACT_ATOMS: atom_id res chain seq x y z
N MET A 1 -54.72 -38.36 1.55
CA MET A 1 -53.28 -38.28 1.90
C MET A 1 -52.76 -36.90 1.53
N LYS A 2 -52.39 -36.09 2.53
CA LYS A 2 -51.83 -34.74 2.36
C LYS A 2 -50.40 -34.84 1.82
N LYS A 3 -50.06 -34.09 0.76
CA LYS A 3 -48.67 -33.84 0.36
C LYS A 3 -48.39 -32.36 0.59
N TYR A 4 -47.54 -32.06 1.56
CA TYR A 4 -46.98 -30.73 1.79
C TYR A 4 -45.79 -30.56 0.83
N PHE A 5 -45.88 -29.57 -0.07
CA PHE A 5 -44.72 -29.08 -0.82
C PHE A 5 -44.17 -27.86 -0.05
N SER A 6 -43.02 -28.01 0.58
CA SER A 6 -42.27 -26.90 1.14
C SER A 6 -41.43 -26.28 0.03
N THR A 7 -41.78 -25.07 -0.39
CA THR A 7 -40.97 -24.27 -1.31
C THR A 7 -39.92 -23.51 -0.50
N LEU A 8 -38.65 -23.85 -0.69
CA LEU A 8 -37.50 -23.17 -0.11
C LEU A 8 -37.31 -21.82 -0.81
N PHE A 9 -37.52 -20.71 -0.10
CA PHE A 9 -37.18 -19.37 -0.58
C PHE A 9 -35.68 -19.17 -0.41
N ILE A 10 -34.91 -19.26 -1.50
CA ILE A 10 -33.51 -18.83 -1.53
C ILE A 10 -33.53 -17.31 -1.66
N VAL A 11 -33.20 -16.60 -0.58
CA VAL A 11 -32.89 -15.18 -0.61
C VAL A 11 -31.51 -15.04 -1.22
N LEU A 12 -31.43 -14.71 -2.52
CA LEU A 12 -30.19 -14.22 -3.12
C LEU A 12 -29.90 -12.83 -2.52
N PHE A 13 -28.91 -12.75 -1.64
CA PHE A 13 -28.24 -11.49 -1.35
C PHE A 13 -27.53 -11.05 -2.64
N GLY A 14 -28.02 -10.00 -3.29
CA GLY A 14 -27.31 -9.36 -4.38
C GLY A 14 -26.09 -8.65 -3.80
N ALA A 15 -24.90 -9.16 -4.07
CA ALA A 15 -23.67 -8.41 -3.85
C ALA A 15 -23.65 -7.23 -4.83
N THR A 16 -23.74 -6.02 -4.30
CA THR A 16 -23.42 -4.81 -5.07
C THR A 16 -21.92 -4.76 -5.25
N LEU A 17 -21.43 -5.01 -6.46
CA LEU A 17 -20.04 -4.74 -6.83
C LEU A 17 -19.91 -3.23 -7.06
N PHE A 18 -19.28 -2.54 -6.12
CA PHE A 18 -18.81 -1.17 -6.35
C PHE A 18 -17.44 -1.27 -7.04
N SER A 19 -17.28 -0.58 -8.17
CA SER A 19 -15.94 -0.29 -8.69
C SER A 19 -15.32 0.71 -7.72
N GLN A 20 -14.27 0.33 -7.01
CA GLN A 20 -13.51 1.26 -6.16
C GLN A 20 -12.84 2.29 -7.07
N ASN A 21 -13.17 3.57 -6.92
CA ASN A 21 -12.43 4.65 -7.57
C ASN A 21 -11.64 5.37 -6.50
N ILE A 22 -10.35 5.56 -6.74
CA ILE A 22 -9.51 6.43 -5.93
C ILE A 22 -9.17 7.70 -6.70
N THR A 23 -8.90 8.78 -5.98
CA THR A 23 -8.32 10.00 -6.51
C THR A 23 -6.99 10.26 -5.83
N LEU A 24 -5.98 10.69 -6.60
CA LEU A 24 -4.73 11.18 -6.05
C LEU A 24 -4.79 12.71 -5.96
N GLU A 25 -4.69 13.23 -4.74
CA GLU A 25 -4.59 14.67 -4.49
C GLU A 25 -3.14 15.03 -4.19
N SER A 26 -2.54 15.92 -4.99
CA SER A 26 -1.18 16.39 -4.74
C SER A 26 -1.10 17.06 -3.38
N PHE A 27 -0.18 16.60 -2.54
CA PHE A 27 -0.01 17.12 -1.18
C PHE A 27 1.28 17.92 -1.01
N ALA A 28 2.40 17.40 -1.53
CA ALA A 28 3.70 18.08 -1.48
C ALA A 28 4.58 17.70 -2.67
N THR A 29 5.53 18.58 -2.99
CA THR A 29 6.51 18.40 -4.08
C THR A 29 7.89 18.88 -3.64
N GLY A 30 8.91 18.61 -4.46
CA GLY A 30 10.27 19.11 -4.24
C GLY A 30 11.18 18.15 -3.46
N PHE A 31 10.80 16.87 -3.40
CA PHE A 31 11.66 15.82 -2.86
C PHE A 31 12.59 15.26 -3.94
N SER A 32 13.77 14.80 -3.54
CA SER A 32 14.76 14.18 -4.42
C SER A 32 14.75 12.67 -4.20
N PHE A 33 14.22 11.91 -5.15
CA PHE A 33 14.18 10.44 -5.09
C PHE A 33 13.65 9.91 -3.74
N PRO A 34 12.44 10.33 -3.32
CA PRO A 34 11.90 9.86 -2.06
C PRO A 34 11.57 8.36 -2.14
N VAL A 35 11.93 7.60 -1.11
CA VAL A 35 11.81 6.14 -1.07
C VAL A 35 11.10 5.62 0.18
N ASP A 36 10.80 6.46 1.17
CA ASP A 36 9.97 6.07 2.32
C ASP A 36 9.23 7.28 2.90
N LEU A 37 8.12 7.01 3.59
CA LEU A 37 7.29 8.01 4.26
C LEU A 37 6.71 7.43 5.56
N LYS A 38 7.14 7.98 6.69
CA LYS A 38 6.76 7.49 8.03
C LYS A 38 6.24 8.63 8.90
N ASN A 39 5.39 8.31 9.87
CA ASN A 39 5.12 9.18 11.01
C ASN A 39 5.87 8.66 12.24
N ALA A 40 6.12 9.53 13.22
CA ALA A 40 6.84 9.19 14.45
C ALA A 40 5.92 8.89 15.65
N GLY A 41 4.67 8.49 15.39
CA GLY A 41 3.63 8.46 16.43
C GLY A 41 3.01 9.83 16.72
N ASP A 42 3.31 10.83 15.89
CA ASP A 42 2.76 12.18 15.95
C ASP A 42 2.31 12.66 14.55
N ALA A 43 1.91 13.93 14.44
CA ALA A 43 1.36 14.48 13.19
C ALA A 43 2.41 14.72 12.08
N ARG A 44 3.71 14.65 12.39
CA ARG A 44 4.77 14.89 11.41
C ARG A 44 4.93 13.68 10.50
N LEU A 45 5.17 13.97 9.23
CA LEU A 45 5.61 12.97 8.26
C LEU A 45 7.09 13.17 7.97
N PHE A 46 7.83 12.08 7.84
CA PHE A 46 9.25 12.04 7.57
C PHE A 46 9.47 11.37 6.22
N VAL A 47 9.94 12.16 5.26
CA VAL A 47 10.24 11.72 3.89
C VAL A 47 11.69 11.31 3.83
N VAL A 48 11.94 10.06 3.48
CA VAL A 48 13.29 9.53 3.27
C VAL A 48 13.67 9.73 1.82
N GLU A 49 14.74 10.48 1.57
CA GLU A 49 15.34 10.68 0.25
C GLU A 49 16.54 9.76 0.09
N GLN A 50 16.59 9.03 -1.04
CA GLN A 50 17.61 8.00 -1.30
C GLN A 50 19.05 8.52 -1.14
N GLY A 51 19.28 9.82 -1.38
CA GLY A 51 20.57 10.48 -1.22
C GLY A 51 21.05 10.70 0.22
N GLY A 52 20.38 10.15 1.24
CA GLY A 52 20.81 10.22 2.63
C GLY A 52 20.21 11.37 3.43
N LEU A 53 19.08 11.94 2.99
CA LEU A 53 18.35 12.98 3.71
C LEU A 53 17.02 12.46 4.25
N ILE A 54 16.63 12.91 5.43
CA ILE A 54 15.27 12.76 5.95
C ILE A 54 14.69 14.16 6.13
N LYS A 55 13.54 14.44 5.53
CA LYS A 55 12.87 15.74 5.58
C LYS A 55 11.54 15.64 6.32
N ILE A 56 11.20 16.65 7.12
CA ILE A 56 9.88 16.76 7.77
C ILE A 56 8.91 17.42 6.81
N LEU A 57 7.84 16.70 6.49
CA LEU A 57 6.66 17.16 5.78
C LEU A 57 5.55 17.48 6.80
N ASN A 58 5.17 18.75 6.85
CA ASN A 58 4.17 19.27 7.77
C ASN A 58 2.75 19.00 7.27
N ALA A 59 1.78 19.07 8.18
CA ALA A 59 0.36 18.82 7.88
C ALA A 59 -0.24 19.78 6.83
N ASP A 60 0.38 20.95 6.61
CA ASP A 60 -0.01 21.94 5.60
C ASP A 60 0.65 21.71 4.23
N GLY A 61 1.43 20.63 4.07
CA GLY A 61 2.13 20.29 2.83
C GLY A 61 3.49 20.99 2.67
N THR A 62 3.92 21.79 3.65
CA THR A 62 5.24 22.44 3.62
C THR A 62 6.34 21.54 4.18
N THR A 63 7.58 21.80 3.80
CA THR A 63 8.75 21.07 4.29
C THR A 63 9.65 22.00 5.10
N ASN A 64 10.23 21.51 6.19
CA ASN A 64 11.21 22.26 6.96
C ASN A 64 12.46 22.58 6.12
N ALA A 65 13.04 23.77 6.34
CA ALA A 65 14.22 24.21 5.59
C ALA A 65 15.48 23.38 5.92
N THR A 66 15.64 23.02 7.20
CA THR A 66 16.67 22.09 7.67
C THR A 66 16.10 20.66 7.60
N PRO A 67 16.81 19.69 7.03
CA PRO A 67 16.38 18.30 7.09
C PRO A 67 16.41 17.79 8.53
N PHE A 68 15.57 16.80 8.84
CA PHE A 68 15.61 16.09 10.12
C PHE A 68 16.96 15.38 10.30
N LEU A 69 17.46 14.70 9.27
CA LEU A 69 18.75 14.02 9.30
C LEU A 69 19.45 14.21 7.95
N ASP A 70 20.77 14.40 8.00
CA ASP A 70 21.66 14.34 6.83
C ASP A 70 22.82 13.39 7.14
N ILE A 71 22.80 12.23 6.48
CA ILE A 71 23.87 11.23 6.49
C ILE A 71 24.40 10.97 5.08
N SER A 72 24.23 11.91 4.16
CA SER A 72 24.65 11.78 2.76
C SER A 72 26.13 11.38 2.58
N SER A 73 26.98 11.70 3.56
CA SER A 73 28.39 11.30 3.57
C SER A 73 28.65 9.82 3.90
N LEU A 74 27.68 9.13 4.51
CA LEU A 74 27.78 7.71 4.89
C LEU A 74 27.20 6.79 3.83
N VAL A 75 26.38 7.33 2.94
CA VAL A 75 25.52 6.58 2.02
C VAL A 75 26.16 6.49 0.64
N SER A 76 26.26 5.29 0.08
CA SER A 76 26.51 5.11 -1.34
C SER A 76 25.22 5.30 -2.15
N GLY A 77 25.34 5.90 -3.34
CA GLY A 77 24.25 6.02 -4.29
C GLY A 77 24.44 5.07 -5.47
N GLY A 78 23.36 4.71 -6.15
CA GLY A 78 23.41 3.77 -7.28
C GLY A 78 22.03 3.28 -7.70
N SER A 79 21.98 2.04 -8.21
CA SER A 79 20.75 1.38 -8.68
C SER A 79 19.65 1.37 -7.61
N GLU A 80 19.78 0.49 -6.61
CA GLU A 80 18.85 0.37 -5.48
C GLU A 80 19.52 0.78 -4.15
N GLN A 81 20.75 1.29 -4.23
CA GLN A 81 21.56 1.70 -3.09
C GLN A 81 21.18 3.12 -2.64
N GLY A 82 21.27 3.36 -1.34
CA GLY A 82 20.96 4.66 -0.76
C GLY A 82 20.54 4.54 0.70
N LEU A 83 19.89 5.59 1.21
CA LEU A 83 19.09 5.52 2.42
C LEU A 83 17.69 5.01 2.04
N LEU A 84 17.30 3.84 2.56
CA LEU A 84 16.18 3.04 2.02
C LEU A 84 15.00 2.88 2.99
N GLY A 85 15.27 2.89 4.30
CA GLY A 85 14.25 2.65 5.31
C GLY A 85 14.41 3.51 6.55
N LEU A 86 13.27 3.83 7.17
CA LEU A 86 13.18 4.54 8.44
C LEU A 86 12.16 3.84 9.36
N ALA A 87 12.50 3.65 10.62
CA ALA A 87 11.58 3.22 11.65
C ALA A 87 11.82 3.99 12.95
N PHE A 88 10.78 4.60 13.50
CA PHE A 88 10.84 5.20 14.84
C PHE A 88 10.67 4.11 15.90
N HIS A 89 11.45 4.18 16.97
CA HIS A 89 11.29 3.26 18.09
C HIS A 89 9.86 3.35 18.65
N PRO A 90 9.22 2.26 19.11
CA PRO A 90 7.88 2.31 19.70
C PRO A 90 7.77 3.29 20.89
N ASN A 91 8.89 3.52 21.58
CA ASN A 91 9.04 4.49 22.66
C ASN A 91 9.70 5.82 22.25
N TYR A 92 9.64 6.20 20.97
CA TYR A 92 10.31 7.39 20.43
C TYR A 92 9.99 8.68 21.20
N ALA A 93 8.75 8.85 21.63
CA ALA A 93 8.33 10.02 22.40
C ALA A 93 9.11 10.20 23.72
N ALA A 94 9.65 9.11 24.29
CA ALA A 94 10.43 9.13 25.52
C ALA A 94 11.95 9.02 25.29
N ASN A 95 12.39 8.19 24.34
CA ASN A 95 13.82 7.91 24.15
C ASN A 95 14.45 8.67 22.96
N GLY A 96 13.64 9.20 22.04
CA GLY A 96 14.10 9.92 20.87
C GLY A 96 14.82 9.05 19.83
N TYR A 97 14.73 7.72 19.91
CA TYR A 97 15.45 6.80 19.04
C TYR A 97 14.69 6.44 17.77
N PHE A 98 15.41 6.43 16.66
CA PHE A 98 14.93 5.95 15.38
C PHE A 98 16.04 5.21 14.67
N TYR A 99 15.68 4.42 13.67
CA TYR A 99 16.56 3.50 12.98
C TYR A 99 16.48 3.78 11.50
N VAL A 100 17.62 3.66 10.83
CA VAL A 100 17.73 3.80 9.37
C VAL A 100 18.38 2.56 8.80
N ASN A 101 17.94 2.16 7.61
CA ASN A 101 18.61 1.16 6.79
C ASN A 101 19.17 1.86 5.55
N TYR A 102 20.48 1.74 5.35
CA TYR A 102 21.15 2.36 4.21
C TYR A 102 22.25 1.46 3.66
N THR A 103 22.68 1.77 2.44
CA THR A 103 23.88 1.18 1.84
C THR A 103 25.10 2.04 2.15
N ASP A 104 26.10 1.48 2.80
CA ASP A 104 27.32 2.20 3.18
C ASP A 104 28.22 2.51 1.96
N ASN A 105 29.31 3.24 2.17
CA ASN A 105 30.27 3.57 1.09
C ASN A 105 31.01 2.36 0.50
N SER A 106 30.96 1.20 1.16
CA SER A 106 31.48 -0.08 0.67
C SER A 106 30.48 -0.81 -0.22
N GLY A 107 29.22 -0.37 -0.23
CA GLY A 107 28.12 -0.98 -0.96
C GLY A 107 27.34 -2.01 -0.13
N ASP A 108 27.66 -2.17 1.15
CA ASP A 108 27.05 -3.13 2.08
C ASP A 108 25.83 -2.53 2.80
N THR A 109 24.94 -3.37 3.31
CA THR A 109 23.81 -2.87 4.11
C THR A 109 24.25 -2.60 5.54
N GLU A 110 23.87 -1.42 6.05
CA GLU A 110 23.99 -1.02 7.45
C GLU A 110 22.61 -0.63 7.99
N VAL A 111 22.28 -1.14 9.16
CA VAL A 111 21.15 -0.67 9.97
C VAL A 111 21.71 -0.02 11.22
N SER A 112 21.43 1.27 11.39
CA SER A 112 21.95 2.08 12.48
C SER A 112 20.82 2.75 13.26
N ARG A 113 20.99 2.88 14.57
CA ARG A 113 20.15 3.73 15.42
C ARG A 113 20.74 5.14 15.46
N PHE A 114 19.86 6.15 15.39
CA PHE A 114 20.15 7.55 15.65
C PHE A 114 19.22 8.09 16.73
N SER A 115 19.52 9.29 17.23
CA SER A 115 18.69 9.99 18.21
C SER A 115 18.34 11.41 17.77
N VAL A 116 17.12 11.83 18.11
CA VAL A 116 16.70 13.23 17.98
C VAL A 116 17.58 14.13 18.86
N SER A 117 17.85 15.35 18.40
CA SER A 117 18.63 16.32 19.17
C SER A 117 17.89 16.70 20.46
N ALA A 118 18.60 16.75 21.59
CA ALA A 118 18.00 17.08 22.88
C ALA A 118 17.36 18.49 22.96
N GLY A 119 17.74 19.39 22.05
CA GLY A 119 17.26 20.79 22.02
C GLY A 119 16.26 21.12 20.92
N ASP A 120 16.05 20.21 19.96
CA ASP A 120 15.19 20.44 18.81
C ASP A 120 14.56 19.12 18.34
N PRO A 121 13.25 18.91 18.54
CA PRO A 121 12.58 17.68 18.15
C PRO A 121 12.51 17.49 16.61
N ASP A 122 12.76 18.54 15.84
CA ASP A 122 12.69 18.54 14.38
C ASP A 122 14.05 18.31 13.71
N VAL A 123 15.11 18.08 14.50
CA VAL A 123 16.47 17.80 14.01
C VAL A 123 17.10 16.64 14.79
N ALA A 124 17.62 15.65 14.10
CA ALA A 124 18.41 14.56 14.66
C ALA A 124 19.89 14.92 14.80
N ASP A 125 20.59 14.26 15.73
CA ASP A 125 22.05 14.39 15.83
C ASP A 125 22.72 13.38 14.89
N PRO A 126 23.35 13.83 13.77
CA PRO A 126 24.03 12.93 12.84
C PRO A 126 25.26 12.25 13.46
N ASN A 127 25.77 12.71 14.61
CA ASN A 127 26.88 12.07 15.31
C ASN A 127 26.42 11.03 16.36
N SER A 128 25.10 10.84 16.50
CA SER A 128 24.54 9.88 17.45
C SER A 128 24.41 8.46 16.91
N GLU A 129 25.01 8.21 15.75
CA GLU A 129 24.98 6.90 15.10
C GLU A 129 25.45 5.79 16.05
N PHE A 130 24.64 4.74 16.11
CA PHE A 130 24.95 3.51 16.81
C PHE A 130 24.63 2.31 15.90
N PRO A 131 25.65 1.67 15.32
CA PRO A 131 25.49 0.50 14.45
C PRO A 131 24.70 -0.62 15.12
N ILE A 132 23.73 -1.20 14.44
CA ILE A 132 22.92 -2.32 14.96
C ILE A 132 23.32 -3.62 14.27
N ILE A 133 23.18 -3.69 12.95
CA ILE A 133 23.49 -4.89 12.17
C ILE A 133 23.96 -4.49 10.77
N ALA A 134 24.95 -5.20 10.27
CA ALA A 134 25.54 -4.98 8.95
C ALA A 134 25.76 -6.30 8.24
N TYR A 135 25.62 -6.30 6.91
CA TYR A 135 25.90 -7.49 6.09
C TYR A 135 26.31 -7.15 4.67
N ASN A 136 27.14 -8.02 4.10
CA ASN A 136 27.70 -7.82 2.77
C ASN A 136 26.62 -7.94 1.68
N GLN A 137 26.68 -7.03 0.70
CA GLN A 137 25.86 -7.06 -0.51
C GLN A 137 26.72 -7.41 -1.73
N PRO A 138 26.54 -8.61 -2.32
CA PRO A 138 27.39 -9.04 -3.44
C PRO A 138 27.19 -8.24 -4.73
N PHE A 139 26.05 -7.56 -4.89
CA PHE A 139 25.72 -6.72 -6.05
C PHE A 139 25.02 -5.44 -5.59
N SER A 140 24.97 -4.43 -6.47
CA SER A 140 24.39 -3.11 -6.20
C SER A 140 22.86 -3.05 -6.32
N ASN A 141 22.19 -4.20 -6.40
CA ASN A 141 20.74 -4.32 -6.56
C ASN A 141 20.22 -5.47 -5.67
N HIS A 142 18.90 -5.52 -5.50
CA HIS A 142 18.19 -6.33 -4.53
C HIS A 142 18.67 -6.12 -3.10
N ASN A 143 18.77 -4.86 -2.69
CA ASN A 143 19.20 -4.50 -1.35
C ASN A 143 18.08 -4.70 -0.30
N GLY A 144 16.81 -4.76 -0.72
CA GLY A 144 15.67 -4.65 0.18
C GLY A 144 15.65 -3.26 0.82
N GLY A 145 15.68 -3.21 2.15
CA GLY A 145 15.95 -1.96 2.89
C GLY A 145 14.76 -1.39 3.65
N SER A 146 13.59 -2.01 3.58
CA SER A 146 12.46 -1.62 4.43
C SER A 146 12.71 -2.08 5.87
N ILE A 147 12.33 -1.24 6.83
CA ILE A 147 12.38 -1.56 8.27
C ILE A 147 11.11 -1.08 8.95
N ASN A 148 10.60 -1.87 9.89
CA ASN A 148 9.45 -1.52 10.73
C ASN A 148 9.56 -2.22 12.08
N PHE A 149 8.98 -1.63 13.11
CA PHE A 149 8.75 -2.34 14.37
C PHE A 149 7.48 -3.19 14.31
N GLY A 150 7.56 -4.42 14.80
CA GLY A 150 6.39 -5.27 15.01
C GLY A 150 5.45 -4.62 16.03
N PRO A 151 4.15 -4.45 15.72
CA PRO A 151 3.23 -3.77 16.63
C PRO A 151 2.94 -4.57 17.89
N ASP A 152 3.05 -5.90 17.82
CA ASP A 152 2.70 -6.81 18.93
C ASP A 152 3.89 -7.15 19.81
N ASP A 153 5.08 -7.35 19.23
CA ASP A 153 6.29 -7.77 19.94
C ASP A 153 7.29 -6.62 20.21
N GLY A 154 7.17 -5.51 19.48
CA GLY A 154 8.08 -4.38 19.61
C GLY A 154 9.48 -4.63 19.05
N PHE A 155 9.70 -5.70 18.29
CA PHE A 155 11.00 -6.02 17.70
C PHE A 155 11.20 -5.31 16.36
N LEU A 156 12.46 -5.10 15.97
CA LEU A 156 12.79 -4.49 14.68
C LEU A 156 12.83 -5.57 13.59
N TYR A 157 12.00 -5.39 12.57
CA TYR A 157 11.97 -6.21 11.37
C TYR A 157 12.73 -5.52 10.24
N ILE A 158 13.50 -6.29 9.46
CA ILE A 158 14.39 -5.78 8.41
C ILE A 158 14.23 -6.62 7.15
N SER A 159 13.86 -6.01 6.03
CA SER A 159 13.81 -6.70 4.74
C SER A 159 15.18 -6.69 4.08
N ALA A 160 15.68 -7.87 3.74
CA ALA A 160 16.96 -8.08 3.09
C ALA A 160 16.73 -8.82 1.77
N GLY A 161 17.01 -8.18 0.64
CA GLY A 161 16.98 -8.87 -0.65
C GLY A 161 18.08 -9.93 -0.75
N ASP A 162 18.00 -10.76 -1.77
CA ASP A 162 18.95 -11.84 -2.04
C ASP A 162 20.36 -11.31 -2.35
N GLY A 163 20.51 -9.99 -2.48
CA GLY A 163 21.75 -9.29 -2.75
C GLY A 163 22.15 -9.29 -4.21
N GLY A 164 21.19 -9.52 -5.12
CA GLY A 164 21.24 -9.02 -6.49
C GLY A 164 21.61 -10.04 -7.55
N SER A 165 21.74 -9.57 -8.79
CA SER A 165 21.85 -10.39 -10.00
C SER A 165 20.61 -11.25 -10.31
N GLY A 166 20.55 -11.79 -11.53
CA GLY A 166 19.43 -12.60 -11.99
C GLY A 166 19.47 -14.03 -11.43
N GLY A 167 18.35 -14.50 -10.88
CA GLY A 167 18.17 -15.91 -10.51
C GLY A 167 18.97 -16.37 -9.29
N ASP A 168 19.37 -15.45 -8.42
CA ASP A 168 20.10 -15.72 -7.17
C ASP A 168 21.25 -16.75 -7.33
N PRO A 169 22.36 -16.36 -7.98
CA PRO A 169 23.43 -17.30 -8.34
C PRO A 169 24.06 -18.02 -7.13
N GLY A 170 23.95 -17.45 -5.92
CA GLY A 170 24.48 -18.03 -4.68
C GLY A 170 23.49 -18.90 -3.89
N ASN A 171 22.25 -19.07 -4.37
CA ASN A 171 21.17 -19.71 -3.60
C ASN A 171 20.98 -19.07 -2.21
N ARG A 172 21.21 -17.75 -2.13
CA ARG A 172 21.28 -16.98 -0.90
C ARG A 172 19.92 -16.91 -0.22
N ALA A 173 18.84 -16.79 -0.99
CA ALA A 173 17.48 -16.72 -0.43
C ALA A 173 17.09 -18.00 0.32
N GLN A 174 17.52 -19.18 -0.17
CA GLN A 174 17.31 -20.46 0.49
C GLN A 174 18.40 -20.82 1.52
N ASN A 175 19.57 -20.16 1.48
CA ASN A 175 20.63 -20.39 2.46
C ASN A 175 20.28 -19.70 3.79
N THR A 176 20.07 -20.50 4.84
CA THR A 176 19.71 -20.04 6.19
C THR A 176 20.92 -19.62 7.03
N GLU A 177 22.15 -19.81 6.56
CA GLU A 177 23.38 -19.40 7.27
C GLU A 177 23.76 -17.93 7.02
N ILE A 178 22.99 -17.21 6.19
CA ILE A 178 23.26 -15.81 5.81
C ILE A 178 21.99 -14.95 5.85
N LEU A 179 22.18 -13.64 5.88
CA LEU A 179 21.11 -12.65 6.06
C LEU A 179 20.42 -12.19 4.76
N LEU A 180 20.82 -12.71 3.60
CA LEU A 180 20.30 -12.27 2.29
C LEU A 180 19.08 -13.08 1.84
N GLY A 181 18.08 -12.41 1.28
CA GLY A 181 16.81 -13.00 0.81
C GLY A 181 15.92 -13.42 1.98
N LYS A 182 15.83 -12.55 2.98
CA LYS A 182 15.23 -12.78 4.30
C LYS A 182 14.33 -11.62 4.73
N LEU A 183 13.41 -11.92 5.61
CA LEU A 183 12.90 -10.96 6.58
C LEU A 183 13.53 -11.29 7.92
N LEU A 184 14.30 -10.36 8.48
CA LEU A 184 14.98 -10.51 9.76
C LEU A 184 14.13 -9.93 10.89
N ARG A 185 14.31 -10.42 12.12
CA ARG A 185 13.69 -9.89 13.35
C ARG A 185 14.69 -9.90 14.50
N ILE A 186 14.95 -8.73 15.09
CA ILE A 186 15.92 -8.54 16.18
C ILE A 186 15.36 -7.70 17.33
N ASP A 187 15.86 -7.94 18.54
CA ASP A 187 15.52 -7.19 19.75
C ASP A 187 16.55 -6.08 19.99
N VAL A 188 16.19 -4.83 19.71
CA VAL A 188 17.10 -3.68 19.87
C VAL A 188 17.15 -3.13 21.30
N ASP A 189 16.25 -3.59 22.18
CA ASP A 189 16.16 -3.14 23.57
C ASP A 189 16.98 -4.03 24.52
N ASN A 190 17.22 -5.29 24.14
CA ASN A 190 17.96 -6.26 24.96
C ASN A 190 19.19 -6.83 24.23
N PRO A 191 20.25 -6.02 24.02
CA PRO A 191 21.48 -6.47 23.37
C PRO A 191 22.12 -7.64 24.10
N GLY A 192 22.61 -8.63 23.33
CA GLY A 192 23.18 -9.86 23.85
C GLY A 192 24.14 -10.53 22.87
N GLY A 193 24.84 -11.57 23.32
CA GLY A 193 25.70 -12.38 22.42
C GLY A 193 26.92 -11.64 21.83
N GLY A 194 27.23 -10.43 22.29
CA GLY A 194 28.27 -9.57 21.70
C GLY A 194 27.76 -8.66 20.58
N ASN A 195 26.47 -8.73 20.26
CA ASN A 195 25.80 -7.86 19.29
C ASN A 195 25.20 -6.62 19.98
N ASN A 196 24.90 -5.60 19.18
CA ASN A 196 24.16 -4.40 19.61
C ASN A 196 22.63 -4.61 19.60
N TYR A 197 22.19 -5.87 19.49
CA TYR A 197 20.82 -6.35 19.54
C TYR A 197 20.79 -7.76 20.17
N GLY A 198 19.62 -8.20 20.59
CA GLY A 198 19.33 -9.56 21.04
C GLY A 198 18.59 -10.35 19.97
N ILE A 199 18.59 -11.66 20.13
CA ILE A 199 17.81 -12.58 19.30
C ILE A 199 16.51 -12.92 20.05
N PRO A 200 15.33 -12.62 19.48
CA PRO A 200 14.07 -13.10 20.03
C PRO A 200 14.08 -14.63 20.15
N VAL A 201 13.74 -15.15 21.33
CA VAL A 201 13.84 -16.58 21.66
C VAL A 201 12.91 -17.48 20.83
N ASP A 202 11.90 -16.88 20.22
CA ASP A 202 10.90 -17.49 19.35
C ASP A 202 11.19 -17.25 17.86
N ASN A 203 12.36 -16.70 17.50
CA ASN A 203 12.83 -16.79 16.11
C ASN A 203 13.03 -18.26 15.73
N PRO A 204 12.72 -18.65 14.47
CA PRO A 204 12.72 -20.04 14.01
C PRO A 204 14.09 -20.73 14.10
N PHE A 205 15.18 -19.97 14.11
CA PHE A 205 16.56 -20.49 14.18
C PHE A 205 17.29 -20.08 15.47
N ALA A 206 16.60 -19.54 16.48
CA ALA A 206 17.21 -19.14 17.73
C ALA A 206 17.90 -20.33 18.43
N GLY A 207 19.17 -20.17 18.77
CA GLY A 207 20.00 -21.20 19.41
C GLY A 207 20.35 -22.39 18.51
N ASP A 208 20.21 -22.28 17.18
CA ASP A 208 20.49 -23.33 16.21
C ASP A 208 21.63 -22.98 15.22
N PRO A 209 22.88 -22.79 15.70
CA PRO A 209 24.02 -22.65 14.81
C PRO A 209 24.21 -23.95 13.99
N PRO A 210 24.35 -23.88 12.65
CA PRO A 210 24.96 -22.77 11.88
C PRO A 210 23.99 -21.74 11.28
N ASN A 211 22.68 -21.83 11.54
CA ASN A 211 21.71 -20.93 10.94
C ASN A 211 21.82 -19.51 11.54
N ALA A 212 21.53 -18.49 10.73
CA ALA A 212 21.45 -17.12 11.18
C ALA A 212 20.19 -16.93 12.03
N GLU A 213 20.40 -16.65 13.32
CA GLU A 213 19.34 -16.62 14.34
C GLU A 213 18.41 -15.41 14.17
N GLU A 214 18.80 -14.41 13.38
CA GLU A 214 18.04 -13.20 13.05
C GLU A 214 16.88 -13.48 12.08
N ILE A 215 16.89 -14.61 11.36
CA ILE A 215 15.89 -14.90 10.33
C ILE A 215 14.51 -15.11 10.96
N TRP A 216 13.52 -14.35 10.50
CA TRP A 216 12.10 -14.56 10.79
C TRP A 216 11.41 -15.31 9.65
N ALA A 217 11.69 -14.96 8.39
CA ALA A 217 11.28 -15.71 7.20
C ALA A 217 12.35 -15.62 6.11
N TYR A 218 12.26 -16.51 5.12
CA TYR A 218 13.28 -16.65 4.08
C TYR A 218 12.68 -17.03 2.73
N GLY A 219 13.52 -17.15 1.71
CA GLY A 219 13.07 -17.43 0.35
C GLY A 219 12.44 -16.21 -0.33
N LEU A 220 12.93 -15.00 0.00
CA LEU A 220 12.52 -13.74 -0.64
C LEU A 220 13.58 -13.30 -1.66
N ARG A 221 13.16 -12.56 -2.70
CA ARG A 221 14.04 -12.07 -3.77
C ARG A 221 14.52 -10.65 -3.52
N ASN A 222 13.63 -9.69 -3.58
CA ASN A 222 13.85 -8.28 -3.30
C ASN A 222 12.61 -7.68 -2.62
N PRO A 223 12.39 -7.99 -1.31
CA PRO A 223 11.26 -7.49 -0.54
C PRO A 223 11.39 -5.98 -0.31
N TRP A 224 10.93 -5.19 -1.30
CA TRP A 224 11.16 -3.75 -1.38
C TRP A 224 10.43 -2.98 -0.29
N LYS A 225 9.16 -3.32 -0.02
CA LYS A 225 8.37 -2.75 1.08
C LYS A 225 7.55 -3.84 1.77
N PHE A 226 7.52 -3.76 3.10
CA PHE A 226 6.59 -4.49 3.93
C PHE A 226 5.94 -3.55 4.95
N SER A 227 4.78 -3.95 5.45
CA SER A 227 4.10 -3.26 6.54
C SER A 227 3.31 -4.24 7.39
N PHE A 228 3.11 -3.85 8.64
CA PHE A 228 2.13 -4.49 9.51
C PHE A 228 0.79 -3.78 9.37
N ASP A 229 -0.27 -4.55 9.25
CA ASP A 229 -1.62 -4.06 9.42
C ASP A 229 -1.82 -3.65 10.88
N ARG A 230 -2.07 -2.36 11.10
CA ARG A 230 -2.16 -1.77 12.45
C ARG A 230 -3.33 -2.27 13.28
N ASP A 231 -4.34 -2.89 12.67
CA ASP A 231 -5.51 -3.37 13.40
C ASP A 231 -5.32 -4.79 13.95
N ASN A 232 -4.59 -5.65 13.23
CA ASN A 232 -4.52 -7.08 13.55
C ASN A 232 -3.10 -7.66 13.59
N GLY A 233 -2.07 -6.88 13.26
CA GLY A 233 -0.68 -7.33 13.27
C GLY A 233 -0.28 -8.22 12.09
N ASP A 234 -1.16 -8.42 11.10
CA ASP A 234 -0.81 -9.19 9.90
C ASP A 234 0.31 -8.48 9.13
N LEU A 235 1.29 -9.26 8.70
CA LEU A 235 2.43 -8.79 7.93
C LEU A 235 2.16 -8.95 6.44
N TRP A 236 2.39 -7.88 5.68
CA TRP A 236 2.29 -7.84 4.22
C TRP A 236 3.64 -7.48 3.61
N ILE A 237 4.09 -8.27 2.63
CA ILE A 237 5.40 -8.10 1.98
C ILE A 237 5.16 -8.03 0.47
N ALA A 238 5.61 -6.97 -0.18
CA ALA A 238 5.70 -6.92 -1.64
C ALA A 238 7.12 -7.28 -2.05
N ASP A 239 7.26 -8.35 -2.82
CA ASP A 239 8.53 -8.89 -3.25
C ASP A 239 8.65 -8.82 -4.78
N VAL A 240 9.73 -8.18 -5.26
CA VAL A 240 9.89 -7.87 -6.68
C VAL A 240 10.29 -9.11 -7.47
N GLY A 241 9.54 -9.36 -8.54
CA GLY A 241 9.70 -10.47 -9.47
C GLY A 241 11.00 -10.49 -10.26
N GLN A 242 11.33 -11.64 -10.85
CA GLN A 242 12.52 -11.82 -11.67
C GLN A 242 12.27 -11.43 -13.14
N ASN A 243 11.28 -12.06 -13.79
CA ASN A 243 10.98 -11.90 -15.22
C ASN A 243 9.48 -12.06 -15.57
N ALA A 244 8.69 -12.71 -14.73
CA ALA A 244 7.37 -13.22 -15.06
C ALA A 244 6.27 -12.77 -14.10
N ILE A 245 6.53 -12.75 -12.80
CA ILE A 245 5.51 -12.55 -11.76
C ILE A 245 6.01 -11.60 -10.68
N GLU A 246 5.20 -10.59 -10.38
CA GLU A 246 5.31 -9.79 -9.16
C GLU A 246 4.41 -10.39 -8.07
N GLU A 247 4.85 -10.37 -6.81
CA GLU A 247 4.17 -11.10 -5.75
C GLU A 247 3.94 -10.28 -4.47
N ILE A 248 2.86 -10.64 -3.77
CA ILE A 248 2.45 -10.09 -2.48
C ILE A 248 2.28 -11.27 -1.54
N ASN A 249 3.12 -11.31 -0.52
CA ASN A 249 3.10 -12.31 0.54
C ASN A 249 2.36 -11.75 1.76
N LYS A 250 1.68 -12.64 2.50
CA LYS A 250 1.00 -12.31 3.75
C LYS A 250 1.24 -13.39 4.78
N ALA A 251 1.46 -12.99 6.03
CA ALA A 251 1.60 -13.89 7.17
C ALA A 251 0.95 -13.27 8.41
N GLY A 252 0.55 -14.09 9.39
CA GLY A 252 0.28 -13.55 10.72
C GLY A 252 1.57 -12.97 11.34
N GLY A 253 1.48 -11.92 12.17
CA GLY A 253 2.67 -11.30 12.79
C GLY A 253 3.53 -12.27 13.63
N THR A 254 2.96 -13.38 14.07
CA THR A 254 3.62 -14.45 14.85
C THR A 254 3.95 -15.70 14.03
N GLU A 255 3.60 -15.73 12.74
CA GLU A 255 3.77 -16.88 11.85
C GLU A 255 5.19 -16.92 11.26
N ALA A 256 6.18 -17.14 12.12
CA ALA A 256 7.60 -17.17 11.75
C ALA A 256 8.01 -18.50 11.07
N GLY A 257 9.15 -18.49 10.39
CA GLY A 257 9.77 -19.66 9.74
C GLY A 257 9.25 -19.95 8.33
N LEU A 258 8.47 -19.06 7.73
CA LEU A 258 7.93 -19.24 6.39
C LEU A 258 9.03 -19.17 5.32
N ASN A 259 8.91 -20.05 4.32
CA ASN A 259 9.77 -20.08 3.15
C ASN A 259 8.97 -19.65 1.91
N TYR A 260 9.18 -18.44 1.43
CA TYR A 260 8.47 -17.89 0.27
C TYR A 260 8.94 -18.45 -1.09
N GLY A 261 9.95 -19.32 -1.07
CA GLY A 261 10.26 -20.19 -2.19
C GLY A 261 11.22 -19.62 -3.24
N TRP A 262 11.58 -18.34 -3.24
CA TRP A 262 12.66 -17.84 -4.09
C TRP A 262 13.99 -18.50 -3.69
N ARG A 263 14.83 -19.01 -4.60
CA ARG A 263 14.80 -18.91 -6.07
C ARG A 263 14.12 -20.07 -6.82
N CYS A 264 13.48 -20.97 -6.09
CA CYS A 264 12.83 -22.13 -6.67
C CYS A 264 11.60 -21.76 -7.48
N TYR A 265 10.86 -20.78 -6.96
CA TYR A 265 9.62 -20.25 -7.52
C TYR A 265 9.70 -18.73 -7.62
N GLU A 266 9.04 -18.19 -8.64
CA GLU A 266 8.80 -16.77 -8.85
C GLU A 266 7.27 -16.58 -8.80
N GLY A 267 6.75 -16.02 -7.72
CA GLY A 267 5.36 -16.23 -7.34
C GLY A 267 5.05 -17.72 -7.19
N SER A 268 3.95 -18.16 -7.77
CA SER A 268 3.56 -19.56 -7.85
C SER A 268 4.20 -20.34 -9.01
N LEU A 269 4.99 -19.67 -9.88
CA LEU A 269 5.56 -20.28 -11.07
C LEU A 269 6.95 -20.91 -10.81
N PRO A 270 7.21 -22.15 -11.26
CA PRO A 270 8.55 -22.72 -11.19
C PRO A 270 9.58 -21.86 -11.95
N PHE A 271 10.70 -21.54 -11.29
CA PHE A 271 11.82 -20.81 -11.89
C PHE A 271 13.05 -21.72 -12.04
N ASN A 272 13.70 -22.09 -10.93
CA ASN A 272 14.83 -23.01 -10.90
C ASN A 272 14.65 -24.04 -9.78
N THR A 273 14.02 -25.16 -10.09
CA THR A 273 13.64 -26.19 -9.11
C THR A 273 14.78 -27.16 -8.75
N ALA A 274 15.99 -26.94 -9.25
CA ALA A 274 17.13 -27.81 -8.95
C ALA A 274 17.59 -27.63 -7.49
N GLY A 275 17.47 -28.71 -6.70
CA GLY A 275 17.87 -28.70 -5.28
C GLY A 275 16.89 -27.99 -4.34
N CYS A 276 15.65 -27.81 -4.78
CA CYS A 276 14.63 -27.08 -4.03
C CYS A 276 13.85 -27.96 -3.05
N PRO A 277 13.33 -27.38 -1.94
CA PRO A 277 12.38 -28.05 -1.06
C PRO A 277 11.14 -28.55 -1.81
N ASN A 278 10.38 -29.46 -1.21
CA ASN A 278 9.10 -29.84 -1.78
C ASN A 278 8.17 -28.62 -1.80
N PRO A 279 7.34 -28.40 -2.84
CA PRO A 279 6.43 -27.25 -2.88
C PRO A 279 5.44 -27.18 -1.71
N SER A 280 5.15 -28.31 -1.05
CA SER A 280 4.32 -28.34 0.16
C SER A 280 5.00 -27.78 1.42
N GLU A 281 6.32 -27.55 1.37
CA GLU A 281 7.11 -26.90 2.42
C GLU A 281 7.24 -25.39 2.17
N LEU A 282 6.68 -24.87 1.07
CA LEU A 282 6.76 -23.48 0.67
C LEU A 282 5.45 -22.73 0.98
N THR A 283 5.58 -21.43 1.15
CA THR A 283 4.46 -20.49 1.32
C THR A 283 4.35 -19.65 0.06
N PHE A 284 3.30 -19.88 -0.72
CA PHE A 284 3.04 -19.09 -1.93
C PHE A 284 2.33 -17.77 -1.61
N PRO A 285 2.48 -16.76 -2.49
CA PRO A 285 1.91 -15.44 -2.26
C PRO A 285 0.38 -15.46 -2.14
N ILE A 286 -0.15 -14.52 -1.36
CA ILE A 286 -1.60 -14.32 -1.24
C ILE A 286 -2.19 -13.72 -2.53
N ALA A 287 -1.39 -12.94 -3.25
CA ALA A 287 -1.75 -12.34 -4.53
C ALA A 287 -0.50 -12.18 -5.40
N GLU A 288 -0.67 -12.29 -6.71
CA GLU A 288 0.41 -12.16 -7.69
C GLU A 288 -0.14 -11.61 -9.02
N TYR A 289 0.71 -10.99 -9.83
CA TYR A 289 0.33 -10.52 -11.17
C TYR A 289 1.48 -10.65 -12.19
N PRO A 290 1.17 -10.85 -13.49
CA PRO A 290 2.20 -11.12 -14.49
C PRO A 290 2.83 -9.84 -15.07
N HIS A 291 4.05 -9.96 -15.58
CA HIS A 291 4.85 -8.83 -16.09
C HIS A 291 4.24 -7.95 -17.21
N PRO A 292 3.28 -8.40 -18.04
CA PRO A 292 2.54 -7.47 -18.89
C PRO A 292 1.70 -6.45 -18.12
N THR A 293 1.39 -6.70 -16.84
CA THR A 293 0.60 -5.82 -15.96
C THR A 293 1.48 -4.82 -15.20
N GLY A 294 2.65 -5.26 -14.74
CA GLY A 294 3.67 -4.46 -14.04
C GLY A 294 4.91 -5.33 -13.76
N PHE A 295 6.07 -4.74 -13.50
CA PHE A 295 7.35 -5.46 -13.44
C PHE A 295 8.28 -4.94 -12.34
N SER A 296 7.73 -4.22 -11.37
CA SER A 296 8.47 -3.77 -10.19
C SER A 296 7.46 -3.37 -9.11
N ILE A 297 6.96 -4.34 -8.35
CA ILE A 297 5.96 -4.07 -7.31
C ILE A 297 6.52 -3.20 -6.19
N THR A 298 5.71 -2.24 -5.77
CA THR A 298 5.91 -1.41 -4.60
C THR A 298 4.84 -1.75 -3.57
N GLY A 299 5.26 -2.31 -2.44
CA GLY A 299 4.37 -2.58 -1.31
C GLY A 299 3.90 -1.31 -0.62
N GLY A 300 2.73 -1.40 0.02
CA GLY A 300 2.11 -0.30 0.72
C GLY A 300 1.54 -0.71 2.07
N TYR A 301 0.30 -0.32 2.34
CA TYR A 301 -0.35 -0.50 3.64
C TYR A 301 -1.80 -0.95 3.45
N VAL A 302 -2.33 -1.65 4.45
CA VAL A 302 -3.77 -1.81 4.59
C VAL A 302 -4.37 -0.46 4.99
N TYR A 303 -5.37 0.03 4.23
CA TYR A 303 -6.03 1.28 4.59
C TYR A 303 -6.86 1.07 5.86
N ARG A 304 -6.44 1.75 6.94
CA ARG A 304 -7.08 1.78 8.26
C ARG A 304 -7.48 3.19 8.68
N GLY A 305 -7.53 4.11 7.72
CA GLY A 305 -8.08 5.45 7.91
C GLY A 305 -9.58 5.41 8.17
N SER A 306 -10.11 6.52 8.68
CA SER A 306 -11.51 6.63 9.07
C SER A 306 -12.35 7.47 8.12
N VAL A 307 -11.70 8.16 7.17
CA VAL A 307 -12.37 9.08 6.24
C VAL A 307 -13.04 8.32 5.10
N TYR A 308 -12.40 7.29 4.55
CA TYR A 308 -12.83 6.59 3.35
C TYR A 308 -13.22 5.14 3.63
N SER A 309 -14.49 4.92 4.00
CA SER A 309 -15.01 3.60 4.34
C SER A 309 -15.06 2.61 3.17
N ASP A 310 -15.07 3.10 1.94
CA ASP A 310 -15.15 2.32 0.71
C ASP A 310 -13.83 1.58 0.38
N ILE A 311 -12.71 2.10 0.87
CA ILE A 311 -11.37 1.51 0.72
C ILE A 311 -10.84 0.88 2.02
N ALA A 312 -11.66 0.81 3.08
CA ALA A 312 -11.31 0.21 4.35
C ALA A 312 -10.95 -1.28 4.25
N GLY A 313 -9.81 -1.65 4.84
CA GLY A 313 -9.34 -3.04 4.93
C GLY A 313 -8.69 -3.60 3.67
N TYR A 314 -8.54 -2.80 2.61
CA TYR A 314 -7.80 -3.20 1.41
C TYR A 314 -6.31 -2.87 1.57
N TYR A 315 -5.44 -3.82 1.22
CA TYR A 315 -4.01 -3.59 1.10
C TYR A 315 -3.71 -2.86 -0.21
N PHE A 316 -3.13 -1.67 -0.13
CA PHE A 316 -2.72 -0.91 -1.31
C PHE A 316 -1.29 -1.27 -1.72
N CYS A 317 -1.10 -1.48 -3.02
CA CYS A 317 0.21 -1.60 -3.64
C CYS A 317 0.26 -0.79 -4.93
N GLY A 318 1.48 -0.57 -5.42
CA GLY A 318 1.74 0.07 -6.69
C GLY A 318 2.79 -0.68 -7.48
N ASP A 319 3.09 -0.20 -8.67
CA ASP A 319 4.20 -0.69 -9.48
C ASP A 319 5.06 0.49 -9.93
N PHE A 320 6.35 0.42 -9.63
CA PHE A 320 7.32 1.47 -9.92
C PHE A 320 7.48 1.71 -11.42
N GLY A 321 7.46 0.63 -12.22
CA GLY A 321 7.78 0.66 -13.65
C GLY A 321 6.63 1.14 -14.54
N THR A 322 5.40 0.84 -14.14
CA THR A 322 4.19 1.13 -14.93
C THR A 322 3.33 2.24 -14.37
N GLY A 323 3.49 2.58 -13.10
CA GLY A 323 2.62 3.53 -12.41
C GLY A 323 1.23 2.99 -12.10
N LEU A 324 1.06 1.66 -12.14
CA LEU A 324 -0.12 0.95 -11.65
C LEU A 324 -0.33 1.22 -10.15
N ILE A 325 -1.59 1.39 -9.74
CA ILE A 325 -2.03 1.24 -8.34
C ILE A 325 -3.06 0.12 -8.30
N ALA A 326 -2.96 -0.74 -7.30
CA ALA A 326 -3.86 -1.87 -7.11
C ALA A 326 -4.20 -2.05 -5.62
N THR A 327 -5.24 -2.83 -5.37
CA THR A 327 -5.60 -3.30 -4.04
C THR A 327 -5.60 -4.82 -3.97
N VAL A 328 -5.31 -5.36 -2.80
CA VAL A 328 -5.57 -6.76 -2.44
C VAL A 328 -6.57 -6.79 -1.31
N ASP A 329 -7.66 -7.53 -1.50
CA ASP A 329 -8.67 -7.71 -0.46
C ASP A 329 -8.21 -8.72 0.62
N PRO A 330 -8.89 -8.78 1.78
CA PRO A 330 -8.52 -9.73 2.83
C PRO A 330 -8.56 -11.21 2.41
N GLY A 331 -9.24 -11.55 1.31
CA GLY A 331 -9.32 -12.89 0.73
C GLY A 331 -8.24 -13.17 -0.33
N GLY A 332 -7.36 -12.21 -0.63
CA GLY A 332 -6.29 -12.33 -1.62
C GLY A 332 -6.70 -11.97 -3.05
N SER A 333 -7.85 -11.32 -3.26
CA SER A 333 -8.23 -10.88 -4.59
C SER A 333 -7.46 -9.62 -4.99
N PHE A 334 -6.63 -9.74 -6.04
CA PHE A 334 -5.94 -8.61 -6.65
C PHE A 334 -6.88 -7.80 -7.55
N ASN A 335 -6.95 -6.49 -7.32
CA ASN A 335 -7.80 -5.56 -8.05
C ASN A 335 -6.97 -4.40 -8.61
N ASN A 336 -6.82 -4.37 -9.93
CA ASN A 336 -6.12 -3.30 -10.64
C ASN A 336 -6.99 -2.03 -10.70
N LEU A 337 -6.56 -0.95 -10.06
CA LEU A 337 -7.28 0.34 -10.05
C LEU A 337 -6.91 1.26 -11.23
N GLY A 338 -5.91 0.87 -12.02
CA GLY A 338 -5.44 1.59 -13.20
C GLY A 338 -4.05 2.20 -13.04
N THR A 339 -3.62 2.90 -14.08
CA THR A 339 -2.32 3.57 -14.15
C THR A 339 -2.49 5.07 -13.86
N PHE A 340 -1.70 5.58 -12.91
CA PHE A 340 -1.81 6.95 -12.40
C PHE A 340 -0.59 7.83 -12.76
N GLY A 341 0.31 7.36 -13.64
CA GLY A 341 1.37 8.17 -14.25
C GLY A 341 2.55 8.54 -13.35
N GLY A 342 2.82 7.77 -12.29
CA GLY A 342 3.97 7.96 -11.41
C GLY A 342 4.93 6.76 -11.39
N SER A 343 6.11 6.95 -10.82
CA SER A 343 7.02 5.86 -10.46
C SER A 343 6.92 5.67 -8.95
N TRP A 344 6.01 4.79 -8.54
CA TRP A 344 5.65 4.63 -7.12
C TRP A 344 6.79 3.94 -6.39
N SER A 345 7.52 4.68 -5.54
CA SER A 345 8.66 4.15 -4.78
C SER A 345 8.26 3.70 -3.38
N SER A 346 7.19 4.27 -2.81
CA SER A 346 6.66 3.87 -1.52
C SER A 346 5.22 4.32 -1.34
N PHE A 347 4.61 3.85 -0.28
CA PHE A 347 3.46 4.48 0.35
C PHE A 347 3.88 5.02 1.71
N GLY A 348 3.00 5.79 2.34
CA GLY A 348 3.09 6.14 3.76
C GLY A 348 1.71 6.33 4.36
N GLN A 349 1.66 6.36 5.68
CA GLN A 349 0.43 6.63 6.42
C GLN A 349 0.70 7.67 7.49
N ASP A 350 -0.26 8.57 7.69
CA ASP A 350 -0.22 9.46 8.85
C ASP A 350 -0.71 8.75 10.12
N ILE A 351 -0.69 9.49 11.23
CA ILE A 351 -1.10 8.97 12.54
C ILE A 351 -2.57 8.50 12.54
N THR A 352 -3.41 9.07 11.67
CA THR A 352 -4.83 8.72 11.56
C THR A 352 -5.10 7.54 10.61
N GLY A 353 -4.08 7.05 9.90
CA GLY A 353 -4.20 5.92 8.99
C GLY A 353 -4.61 6.30 7.57
N GLU A 354 -4.66 7.60 7.26
CA GLU A 354 -4.86 8.06 5.90
C GLU A 354 -3.58 7.83 5.08
N LEU A 355 -3.76 7.41 3.84
CA LEU A 355 -2.67 6.95 2.99
C LEU A 355 -2.16 8.03 2.05
N TYR A 356 -0.85 7.96 1.83
CA TYR A 356 -0.11 8.78 0.89
C TYR A 356 0.66 7.84 -0.04
N ILE A 357 0.80 8.24 -1.29
CA ILE A 357 1.67 7.58 -2.26
C ILE A 357 2.86 8.47 -2.58
N VAL A 358 4.04 7.85 -2.65
CA VAL A 358 5.32 8.50 -2.86
C VAL A 358 5.76 8.24 -4.29
N ASN A 359 5.88 9.31 -5.07
CA ASN A 359 6.42 9.26 -6.42
C ASN A 359 7.92 9.55 -6.37
N TYR A 360 8.73 8.67 -6.93
CA TYR A 360 10.17 8.79 -7.00
C TYR A 360 10.66 10.09 -7.67
N ASN A 361 9.81 10.72 -8.50
CA ASN A 361 10.09 12.01 -9.11
C ASN A 361 9.87 13.22 -8.19
N GLY A 362 9.59 13.00 -6.89
CA GLY A 362 9.59 14.04 -5.88
C GLY A 362 8.24 14.60 -5.48
N GLN A 363 7.15 13.92 -5.83
CA GLN A 363 5.79 14.29 -5.44
C GLN A 363 5.23 13.29 -4.42
N ILE A 364 4.52 13.81 -3.42
CA ILE A 364 3.71 13.03 -2.48
C ILE A 364 2.25 13.43 -2.70
N SER A 365 1.39 12.42 -2.84
CA SER A 365 -0.06 12.62 -3.04
C SER A 365 -0.84 11.85 -2.00
N LYS A 366 -1.94 12.41 -1.50
CA LYS A 366 -2.92 11.69 -0.68
C LYS A 366 -3.75 10.77 -1.57
N ILE A 367 -4.05 9.58 -1.06
CA ILE A 367 -4.98 8.65 -1.69
C ILE A 367 -6.35 8.90 -1.07
N LEU A 368 -7.29 9.34 -1.89
CA LEU A 368 -8.66 9.61 -1.46
C LEU A 368 -9.56 8.51 -2.02
N GLY A 369 -10.31 7.84 -1.15
CA GLY A 369 -11.45 7.02 -1.57
C GLY A 369 -12.68 7.88 -1.89
N GLU A 370 -13.78 7.24 -2.21
CA GLU A 370 -15.07 7.90 -2.29
C GLU A 370 -15.62 8.08 -0.86
N THR A 371 -15.64 9.31 -0.35
CA THR A 371 -16.48 9.58 0.81
C THR A 371 -17.92 9.26 0.44
N LEU A 372 -18.58 8.40 1.22
CA LEU A 372 -20.04 8.42 1.34
C LEU A 372 -20.45 9.71 2.05
N SER A 373 -20.13 10.84 1.44
CA SER A 373 -20.60 12.11 1.92
C SER A 373 -22.11 12.13 1.63
N LEU A 374 -22.89 12.32 2.68
CA LEU A 374 -23.98 13.28 2.58
C LEU A 374 -23.30 14.66 2.51
N ASP A 375 -22.51 14.94 1.46
CA ASP A 375 -22.02 16.30 1.24
C ASP A 375 -23.23 17.18 1.37
N ASN A 376 -23.12 18.17 2.27
CA ASN A 376 -24.12 19.18 2.56
C ASN A 376 -25.08 19.24 1.39
N VAL A 377 -26.23 18.57 1.53
CA VAL A 377 -27.20 18.61 0.46
C VAL A 377 -27.69 20.04 0.53
N ASP A 378 -27.04 20.90 -0.24
CA ASP A 378 -27.65 22.07 -0.81
C ASP A 378 -28.77 21.44 -1.64
N THR A 379 -29.89 21.12 -0.98
CA THR A 379 -30.91 20.19 -1.46
C THR A 379 -31.25 20.61 -2.85
N ILE A 380 -30.74 19.85 -3.83
CA ILE A 380 -31.10 20.03 -5.21
C ILE A 380 -32.53 19.54 -5.25
N SER A 381 -33.45 20.44 -4.95
CA SER A 381 -34.87 20.16 -4.97
C SER A 381 -35.25 19.93 -6.42
N ILE A 382 -35.41 18.65 -6.72
CA ILE A 382 -35.74 18.13 -8.04
C ILE A 382 -37.15 17.59 -7.99
N SER A 383 -37.98 18.09 -8.89
CA SER A 383 -39.26 17.48 -9.23
C SER A 383 -39.13 16.72 -10.55
N MET A 384 -39.68 15.51 -10.58
CA MET A 384 -39.72 14.65 -11.77
C MET A 384 -41.15 14.19 -11.99
N TYR A 385 -41.79 14.69 -13.06
CA TYR A 385 -43.22 14.47 -13.30
C TYR A 385 -43.58 14.45 -14.80
N PRO A 386 -44.62 13.69 -15.20
CA PRO A 386 -45.27 12.67 -14.38
C PRO A 386 -44.30 11.52 -14.07
N ASN A 387 -44.45 10.90 -12.92
CA ASN A 387 -43.72 9.69 -12.54
C ASN A 387 -44.62 8.89 -11.58
N PRO A 388 -45.25 7.79 -12.02
CA PRO A 388 -44.98 7.05 -13.26
C PRO A 388 -45.30 7.79 -14.56
N SER A 389 -44.66 7.41 -15.68
CA SER A 389 -44.90 8.00 -17.00
C SER A 389 -44.86 6.96 -18.13
N ASN A 390 -45.61 7.22 -19.20
CA ASN A 390 -45.60 6.43 -20.43
C ASN A 390 -44.59 6.98 -21.45
N ASP A 391 -44.70 8.25 -21.83
CA ASP A 391 -44.00 8.70 -23.05
C ASP A 391 -42.91 9.72 -22.74
N LYS A 392 -43.12 10.57 -21.73
CA LYS A 392 -42.24 11.69 -21.43
C LYS A 392 -42.18 12.00 -19.95
N VAL A 393 -41.01 12.44 -19.48
CA VAL A 393 -40.85 12.90 -18.11
C VAL A 393 -40.15 14.25 -18.09
N THR A 394 -40.67 15.18 -17.30
CA THR A 394 -40.05 16.48 -17.06
C THR A 394 -39.22 16.41 -15.79
N ILE A 395 -37.95 16.78 -15.90
CA ILE A 395 -37.03 17.02 -14.78
C ILE A 395 -36.95 18.53 -14.57
N ARG A 396 -37.19 19.00 -13.34
CA ARG A 396 -37.11 20.41 -12.99
C ARG A 396 -36.38 20.63 -11.67
N LEU A 397 -35.49 21.63 -11.68
CA LEU A 397 -34.83 22.18 -10.49
C LEU A 397 -35.64 23.35 -9.92
N ASP A 398 -35.63 23.50 -8.60
CA ASP A 398 -36.19 24.69 -7.95
C ASP A 398 -35.32 25.93 -8.18
N LYS A 399 -33.99 25.77 -8.24
CA LYS A 399 -33.00 26.82 -8.51
C LYS A 399 -31.79 26.25 -9.27
N GLY A 400 -31.13 27.11 -10.04
CA GLY A 400 -29.90 26.79 -10.78
C GLY A 400 -30.13 26.32 -12.21
N ARG A 401 -29.18 25.57 -12.78
CA ARG A 401 -29.30 25.04 -14.15
C ARG A 401 -28.96 23.56 -14.19
N LEU A 402 -29.80 22.79 -14.88
CA LEU A 402 -29.48 21.43 -15.29
C LEU A 402 -28.34 21.51 -16.28
N THR A 403 -27.37 20.61 -16.19
CA THR A 403 -26.24 20.50 -17.13
C THR A 403 -26.27 19.19 -17.89
N LYS A 404 -26.67 18.09 -17.23
CA LYS A 404 -26.79 16.76 -17.84
C LYS A 404 -27.92 15.94 -17.21
N ILE A 405 -28.59 15.14 -18.03
CA ILE A 405 -29.56 14.13 -17.59
C ILE A 405 -29.24 12.82 -18.30
N SER A 406 -29.18 11.73 -17.54
CA SER A 406 -29.00 10.38 -18.08
C SER A 406 -30.04 9.42 -17.50
N VAL A 407 -30.68 8.61 -18.34
CA VAL A 407 -31.54 7.49 -17.93
C VAL A 407 -30.73 6.21 -18.02
N ILE A 408 -30.73 5.45 -16.93
CA ILE A 408 -29.87 4.30 -16.70
C ILE A 408 -30.78 3.13 -16.33
N ASP A 409 -30.54 1.95 -16.90
CA ASP A 409 -31.18 0.72 -16.45
C ASP A 409 -30.64 0.25 -15.09
N LEU A 410 -31.28 -0.76 -14.49
CA LEU A 410 -30.84 -1.31 -13.20
C LEU A 410 -29.51 -2.08 -13.28
N LYS A 411 -28.95 -2.29 -14.48
CA LYS A 411 -27.65 -2.92 -14.70
C LYS A 411 -26.53 -1.90 -14.90
N GLY A 412 -26.84 -0.60 -14.87
CA GLY A 412 -25.88 0.49 -15.05
C GLY A 412 -25.71 0.97 -16.50
N SER A 413 -26.46 0.42 -17.47
CA SER A 413 -26.38 0.84 -18.87
C SER A 413 -27.08 2.18 -19.07
N VAL A 414 -26.39 3.16 -19.66
CA VAL A 414 -27.00 4.44 -20.04
C VAL A 414 -27.84 4.25 -21.30
N LEU A 415 -29.16 4.36 -21.16
CA LEU A 415 -30.12 4.18 -22.26
C LEU A 415 -30.45 5.50 -22.97
N TYR A 416 -30.32 6.61 -22.25
CA TYR A 416 -30.54 7.95 -22.78
C TYR A 416 -29.61 8.92 -22.07
N SER A 417 -29.04 9.88 -22.79
CA SER A 417 -28.28 10.97 -22.17
C SER A 417 -28.44 12.25 -22.98
N VAL A 418 -28.55 13.37 -22.27
CA VAL A 418 -28.53 14.71 -22.84
C VAL A 418 -27.63 15.58 -21.98
N GLU A 419 -26.70 16.27 -22.64
CA GLU A 419 -25.67 17.11 -22.02
C GLU A 419 -25.83 18.56 -22.47
N ASN A 420 -25.01 19.45 -21.91
CA ASN A 420 -25.00 20.89 -22.21
C ASN A 420 -26.39 21.54 -22.06
N ILE A 421 -27.20 21.03 -21.12
CA ILE A 421 -28.43 21.69 -20.75
C ILE A 421 -28.06 23.02 -20.09
N GLN A 422 -28.82 24.07 -20.36
CA GLN A 422 -28.64 25.40 -19.77
C GLN A 422 -30.00 25.96 -19.36
N ALA A 423 -30.80 25.12 -18.70
CA ALA A 423 -32.18 25.42 -18.34
C ALA A 423 -32.55 24.85 -16.96
N LEU A 424 -33.53 25.47 -16.32
CA LEU A 424 -34.10 25.01 -15.03
C LEU A 424 -34.91 23.71 -15.16
N SER A 425 -35.42 23.42 -16.35
CA SER A 425 -36.23 22.24 -16.62
C SER A 425 -35.93 21.65 -17.99
N LYS A 426 -36.03 20.32 -18.10
CA LYS A 426 -35.89 19.59 -19.36
C LYS A 426 -36.90 18.44 -19.39
N GLU A 427 -37.69 18.40 -20.46
CA GLU A 427 -38.49 17.23 -20.81
C GLU A 427 -37.63 16.25 -21.61
N ILE A 428 -37.69 14.97 -21.23
CA ILE A 428 -37.04 13.87 -21.96
C ILE A 428 -38.10 12.89 -22.46
N ASN A 429 -37.88 12.35 -23.66
CA ASN A 429 -38.74 11.32 -24.26
C ASN A 429 -38.23 9.93 -23.81
N ILE A 430 -39.13 9.11 -23.27
CA ILE A 430 -38.89 7.76 -22.76
C ILE A 430 -39.78 6.70 -23.44
N GLU A 431 -40.49 7.05 -24.51
CA GLU A 431 -41.40 6.15 -25.25
C GLU A 431 -40.67 4.89 -25.75
N GLY A 432 -39.38 5.01 -26.12
CA GLY A 432 -38.55 3.90 -26.57
C GLY A 432 -38.07 2.95 -25.47
N LEU A 433 -38.36 3.21 -24.19
CA LEU A 433 -37.98 2.34 -23.08
C LEU A 433 -39.07 1.29 -22.82
N SER A 434 -38.65 0.06 -22.50
CA SER A 434 -39.55 -0.99 -22.04
C SER A 434 -40.22 -0.62 -20.71
N GLN A 435 -41.39 -1.19 -20.41
CA GLN A 435 -42.03 -1.03 -19.10
C GLN A 435 -41.10 -1.53 -17.99
N GLY A 436 -40.88 -0.72 -16.95
CA GLY A 436 -39.93 -1.07 -15.90
C GLY A 436 -39.46 0.10 -15.02
N ILE A 437 -38.46 -0.20 -14.19
CA ILE A 437 -37.83 0.77 -13.28
C ILE A 437 -36.49 1.20 -13.87
N TYR A 438 -36.26 2.51 -13.90
CA TYR A 438 -35.03 3.13 -14.37
C TYR A 438 -34.50 4.13 -13.32
N LEU A 439 -33.21 4.43 -13.40
CA LEU A 439 -32.57 5.50 -12.63
C LEU A 439 -32.32 6.70 -13.54
N VAL A 440 -32.68 7.89 -13.08
CA VAL A 440 -32.39 9.14 -13.78
C VAL A 440 -31.31 9.87 -12.98
N LYS A 441 -30.10 9.89 -13.52
CA LYS A 441 -28.98 10.68 -12.99
C LYS A 441 -29.09 12.09 -13.53
N ILE A 442 -29.15 13.07 -12.64
CA ILE A 442 -29.42 14.47 -12.93
C ILE A 442 -28.24 15.27 -12.39
N THR A 443 -27.52 15.94 -13.27
CA THR A 443 -26.40 16.80 -12.92
C THR A 443 -26.79 18.26 -13.15
N SER A 444 -26.41 19.10 -12.20
CA SER A 444 -26.61 20.55 -12.22
C SER A 444 -25.28 21.26 -11.93
N GLU A 445 -25.27 22.59 -12.05
CA GLU A 445 -24.12 23.42 -11.62
C GLU A 445 -23.82 23.32 -10.12
N LYS A 446 -24.74 22.80 -9.31
CA LYS A 446 -24.62 22.65 -7.85
C LYS A 446 -24.30 21.24 -7.38
N GLY A 447 -24.25 20.25 -8.29
CA GLY A 447 -24.04 18.85 -7.93
C GLY A 447 -24.97 17.89 -8.67
N THR A 448 -24.95 16.62 -8.24
CA THR A 448 -25.66 15.51 -8.89
C THR A 448 -26.67 14.86 -7.96
N ALA A 449 -27.79 14.41 -8.51
CA ALA A 449 -28.81 13.63 -7.80
C ALA A 449 -29.32 12.47 -8.67
N ILE A 450 -29.87 11.43 -8.03
CA ILE A 450 -30.47 10.28 -8.70
C ILE A 450 -31.94 10.16 -8.29
N LYS A 451 -32.84 9.98 -9.27
CA LYS A 451 -34.28 9.74 -9.03
C LYS A 451 -34.74 8.46 -9.72
N LYS A 452 -35.63 7.72 -9.07
CA LYS A 452 -36.29 6.54 -9.64
C LYS A 452 -37.37 6.96 -10.64
N LEU A 453 -37.30 6.47 -11.87
CA LEU A 453 -38.33 6.61 -12.90
C LEU A 453 -39.10 5.29 -13.05
N LEU A 454 -40.42 5.37 -13.04
CA LEU A 454 -41.33 4.25 -13.30
C LEU A 454 -41.92 4.44 -14.70
N LYS A 455 -41.45 3.64 -15.67
CA LYS A 455 -42.02 3.58 -17.03
C LYS A 455 -43.18 2.61 -17.01
N GLN A 456 -44.38 3.09 -17.34
CA GLN A 456 -45.58 2.27 -17.48
C GLN A 456 -45.82 1.79 -18.91
#